data_AF-A0A524BKH8-F1
#
_entry.id   AF-A0A524BKH8-F1
#
_cell.length_a   1.000
_cell.length_b   1.000
_cell.length_c   1.000
_cell.angle_alpha   90.00
_cell.angle_beta   90.00
_cell.angle_gamma   90.00
#
_symmetry.space_group_name_H-M   'P 1'
#
loop_
_entity.id
_entity.type
_entity.pdbx_description
1 polymer ?
#
loop_
_entity_poly.entity_id
_entity_poly.type
_entity_poly.pdbx_seq_one_letter_code
_entity_poly.pdbx_strand_id
1 'polypeptide(L)'
;MSEFVGCTEIVRKQAETLAMFRSAAASHEWMRIHDAHYDWWMFPIDQPSRFGGAYTVSPADVAELTATPGFLSDYLDGARILLQSWGWDLDSRRFIDVVDADQVWQDWPIRLEKCGRSLWLFDQRDAYRSVRDYALALMADGVSMSYHDRDCGDFFREHY
;
A
#
# COMPACT_ATOMS: atom_id res chain seq x y z
N MET A 1 0.36 14.43 -21.41
CA MET A 1 0.71 14.14 -20.00
C MET A 1 -0.44 14.67 -19.17
N SER A 2 -0.98 13.87 -18.25
CA SER A 2 -2.01 14.33 -17.31
C SER A 2 -1.38 15.26 -16.26
N GLU A 3 -2.12 16.28 -15.88
CA GLU A 3 -1.75 17.22 -14.82
C GLU A 3 -1.89 16.55 -13.44
N PHE A 4 -1.00 16.91 -12.51
CA PHE A 4 -1.04 16.44 -11.13
C PHE A 4 -2.35 16.88 -10.45
N VAL A 5 -2.99 15.98 -9.70
CA VAL A 5 -4.32 16.25 -9.11
C VAL A 5 -4.28 17.14 -7.87
N GLY A 6 -3.09 17.35 -7.27
CA GLY A 6 -2.90 18.12 -6.05
C GLY A 6 -3.06 17.31 -4.77
N CYS A 7 -2.34 17.73 -3.72
CA CYS A 7 -2.32 17.08 -2.40
C CYS A 7 -3.72 17.01 -1.77
N THR A 8 -4.53 18.07 -1.89
CA THR A 8 -5.91 18.11 -1.39
C THR A 8 -6.78 16.97 -1.94
N GLU A 9 -6.64 16.65 -3.22
CA GLU A 9 -7.42 15.59 -3.85
C GLU A 9 -6.91 14.20 -3.44
N ILE A 10 -5.60 14.03 -3.26
CA ILE A 10 -5.02 12.80 -2.69
C ILE A 10 -5.57 12.55 -1.29
N VAL A 11 -5.54 13.55 -0.41
CA VAL A 11 -6.06 13.46 0.97
C VAL A 11 -7.54 13.09 0.96
N ARG A 12 -8.35 13.73 0.11
CA ARG A 12 -9.79 13.44 0.00
C ARG A 12 -10.04 11.98 -0.42
N LYS A 13 -9.38 11.50 -1.47
CA LYS A 13 -9.54 10.13 -1.99
C LYS A 13 -9.00 9.08 -1.01
N GLN A 14 -7.91 9.38 -0.33
CA GLN A 14 -7.34 8.53 0.72
C GLN A 14 -8.34 8.38 1.87
N ALA A 15 -8.95 9.48 2.34
CA ALA A 15 -9.93 9.42 3.42
C ALA A 15 -11.18 8.61 3.04
N GLU A 16 -11.69 8.79 1.81
CA GLU A 16 -12.82 8.01 1.29
C GLU A 16 -12.50 6.51 1.20
N THR A 17 -11.29 6.18 0.74
CA THR A 17 -10.83 4.79 0.63
C THR A 17 -10.61 4.18 2.01
N LEU A 18 -10.03 4.92 2.95
CA LEU A 18 -9.81 4.45 4.30
C LEU A 18 -11.13 4.20 5.05
N ALA A 19 -12.13 5.04 4.84
CA ALA A 19 -13.48 4.79 5.36
C ALA A 19 -14.06 3.47 4.82
N MET A 20 -13.85 3.19 3.53
CA MET A 20 -14.22 1.90 2.93
C MET A 20 -13.42 0.74 3.53
N PHE A 21 -12.11 0.87 3.69
CA PHE A 21 -11.24 -0.14 4.32
C PHE A 21 -11.70 -0.49 5.73
N ARG A 22 -11.91 0.53 6.57
CA ARG A 22 -12.39 0.36 7.95
C ARG A 22 -13.75 -0.32 7.99
N SER A 23 -14.68 0.08 7.11
CA SER A 23 -16.00 -0.55 6.99
C SER A 23 -15.92 -2.02 6.55
N ALA A 24 -15.05 -2.33 5.59
CA ALA A 24 -14.88 -3.69 5.07
C ALA A 24 -14.23 -4.61 6.13
N ALA A 25 -13.16 -4.17 6.79
CA ALA A 25 -12.51 -4.90 7.86
C ALA A 25 -13.45 -5.16 9.04
N ALA A 26 -14.24 -4.15 9.46
CA ALA A 26 -15.21 -4.32 10.54
C ALA A 26 -16.36 -5.28 10.20
N SER A 27 -16.64 -5.48 8.90
CA SER A 27 -17.72 -6.35 8.42
C SER A 27 -17.20 -7.69 7.89
N HIS A 28 -15.90 -7.97 7.98
CA HIS A 28 -15.25 -9.15 7.41
C HIS A 28 -15.47 -9.29 5.89
N GLU A 29 -15.58 -8.16 5.17
CA GLU A 29 -15.81 -8.10 3.73
C GLU A 29 -14.51 -7.81 2.97
N TRP A 30 -13.48 -8.64 3.15
CA TRP A 30 -12.12 -8.37 2.65
C TRP A 30 -12.04 -8.32 1.13
N MET A 31 -12.89 -9.08 0.43
CA MET A 31 -13.06 -8.97 -1.03
C MET A 31 -13.29 -7.54 -1.52
N ARG A 32 -13.95 -6.67 -0.75
CA ARG A 32 -14.15 -5.26 -1.14
C ARG A 32 -12.83 -4.49 -1.23
N ILE A 33 -11.84 -4.85 -0.42
CA ILE A 33 -10.49 -4.28 -0.46
C ILE A 33 -9.71 -4.87 -1.65
N HIS A 34 -9.93 -6.14 -1.98
CA HIS A 34 -9.23 -6.80 -3.07
C HIS A 34 -9.65 -6.25 -4.45
N ASP A 35 -10.96 -6.07 -4.65
CA ASP A 35 -11.56 -5.63 -5.91
C ASP A 35 -11.45 -4.12 -6.16
N ALA A 36 -11.12 -3.33 -5.13
CA ALA A 36 -11.05 -1.88 -5.25
C ALA A 36 -9.77 -1.42 -5.98
N HIS A 37 -9.86 -0.26 -6.64
CA HIS A 37 -8.73 0.41 -7.27
C HIS A 37 -8.37 1.65 -6.48
N TYR A 38 -7.29 1.61 -5.70
CA TYR A 38 -6.89 2.73 -4.82
C TYR A 38 -5.40 3.04 -4.79
N ASP A 39 -4.56 2.16 -5.37
CA ASP A 39 -3.13 2.14 -5.06
C ASP A 39 -2.46 3.52 -5.19
N TRP A 40 -2.89 4.33 -6.16
CA TRP A 40 -2.23 5.59 -6.51
C TRP A 40 -2.46 6.74 -5.51
N TRP A 41 -3.62 6.81 -4.86
CA TRP A 41 -3.88 7.82 -3.84
C TRP A 41 -3.76 7.27 -2.42
N MET A 42 -3.90 5.95 -2.25
CA MET A 42 -3.67 5.30 -0.97
C MET A 42 -2.18 5.09 -0.68
N PHE A 43 -1.39 4.79 -1.71
CA PHE A 43 0.05 4.57 -1.65
C PHE A 43 0.77 5.37 -2.74
N PRO A 44 0.74 6.72 -2.68
CA PRO A 44 1.37 7.56 -3.69
C PRO A 44 2.89 7.32 -3.75
N ILE A 45 3.42 7.36 -4.97
CA ILE A 45 4.85 7.15 -5.29
C ILE A 45 5.32 8.20 -6.30
N ASP A 46 6.64 8.32 -6.45
CA ASP A 46 7.34 9.25 -7.34
C ASP A 46 7.44 8.76 -8.79
N GLN A 47 6.65 7.75 -9.17
CA GLN A 47 6.64 7.17 -10.51
C GLN A 47 5.30 7.38 -11.22
N PRO A 48 5.32 7.53 -12.57
CA PRO A 48 4.11 7.67 -13.35
C PRO A 48 3.25 6.41 -13.34
N SER A 49 1.96 6.62 -13.55
CA SER A 49 0.94 5.58 -13.60
C SER A 49 0.36 5.41 -15.00
N ARG A 50 -0.59 4.47 -15.14
CA ARG A 50 -1.49 4.43 -16.31
C ARG A 50 -2.30 5.73 -16.49
N PHE A 51 -2.49 6.49 -15.41
CA PHE A 51 -3.11 7.82 -15.43
C PHE A 51 -2.08 8.92 -15.70
N GLY A 52 -0.90 8.60 -16.21
CA GLY A 52 0.22 9.55 -16.38
C GLY A 52 0.74 10.06 -15.04
N GLY A 53 1.05 11.36 -14.99
CA GLY A 53 1.59 12.05 -13.81
C GLY A 53 0.55 12.49 -12.78
N ALA A 54 -0.74 12.15 -12.99
CA ALA A 54 -1.84 12.64 -12.16
C ALA A 54 -1.66 12.38 -10.66
N TYR A 55 -1.09 11.24 -10.28
CA TYR A 55 -0.86 10.85 -8.88
C TYR A 55 0.62 10.68 -8.54
N THR A 56 1.50 11.16 -9.41
CA THR A 56 2.95 11.11 -9.16
C THR A 56 3.32 12.25 -8.23
N VAL A 57 3.83 11.91 -7.06
CA VAL A 57 4.20 12.92 -6.05
C VAL A 57 5.67 13.31 -6.19
N SER A 58 5.95 14.60 -6.09
CA SER A 58 7.29 15.16 -5.97
C SER A 58 7.72 15.23 -4.50
N PRO A 59 9.01 15.52 -4.21
CA PRO A 59 9.45 15.76 -2.83
C PRO A 59 8.68 16.89 -2.12
N ALA A 60 8.22 17.90 -2.86
CA ALA A 60 7.41 18.99 -2.30
C ALA A 60 6.02 18.49 -1.89
N ASP A 61 5.39 17.64 -2.72
CA ASP A 61 4.08 17.05 -2.44
C ASP A 61 4.15 16.10 -1.24
N VAL A 62 5.22 15.31 -1.13
CA VAL A 62 5.48 14.45 0.03
C VAL A 62 5.59 15.28 1.32
N ALA A 63 6.30 16.42 1.28
CA ALA A 63 6.41 17.31 2.42
C ALA A 63 5.06 17.94 2.80
N GLU A 64 4.25 18.35 1.81
CA GLU A 64 2.90 18.90 2.04
C GLU A 64 1.94 17.86 2.64
N LEU A 65 1.91 16.65 2.07
CA LEU A 65 1.10 15.54 2.58
C LEU A 65 1.53 15.15 3.99
N THR A 66 2.83 15.10 4.26
CA THR A 66 3.38 14.82 5.61
C THR A 66 2.99 15.90 6.62
N ALA A 67 2.96 17.16 6.21
CA ALA A 67 2.55 18.28 7.05
C ALA A 67 1.02 18.37 7.24
N THR A 68 0.24 17.66 6.44
CA THR A 68 -1.23 17.66 6.55
C THR A 68 -1.67 16.90 7.80
N PRO A 69 -2.40 17.54 8.74
CA PRO A 69 -2.82 16.90 9.98
C PRO A 69 -3.62 15.62 9.73
N GLY A 70 -3.22 14.53 10.39
CA GLY A 70 -3.90 13.23 10.32
C GLY A 70 -3.56 12.38 9.10
N PHE A 71 -2.96 12.94 8.04
CA PHE A 71 -2.69 12.19 6.81
C PHE A 71 -1.83 10.96 7.06
N LEU A 72 -0.68 11.11 7.73
CA LEU A 72 0.23 9.99 7.99
C LEU A 72 -0.37 8.91 8.89
N SER A 73 -1.15 9.28 9.92
CA SER A 73 -1.80 8.30 10.79
C SER A 73 -2.86 7.49 10.04
N ASP A 74 -3.66 8.15 9.20
CA ASP A 74 -4.68 7.51 8.39
C ASP A 74 -4.05 6.65 7.28
N TYR A 75 -2.94 7.11 6.71
CA TYR A 75 -2.15 6.38 5.73
C TYR A 75 -1.60 5.06 6.29
N LEU A 76 -1.00 5.10 7.48
CA LEU A 76 -0.50 3.91 8.17
C LEU A 76 -1.61 2.93 8.55
N ASP A 77 -2.78 3.45 8.94
CA ASP A 77 -3.95 2.62 9.20
C ASP A 77 -4.43 1.89 7.93
N GLY A 78 -4.38 2.60 6.80
CA GLY A 78 -4.58 2.02 5.48
C GLY A 78 -3.64 0.88 5.14
N ALA A 79 -2.35 1.06 5.37
CA ALA A 79 -1.35 0.03 5.17
C ALA A 79 -1.62 -1.19 6.08
N ARG A 80 -1.96 -0.95 7.35
CA ARG A 80 -2.31 -2.02 8.30
C ARG A 80 -3.48 -2.86 7.79
N ILE A 81 -4.58 -2.21 7.37
CA ILE A 81 -5.77 -2.91 6.88
C ILE A 81 -5.49 -3.66 5.57
N LEU A 82 -4.70 -3.09 4.67
CA LEU A 82 -4.27 -3.79 3.44
C LEU A 82 -3.48 -5.07 3.76
N LEU A 83 -2.53 -5.00 4.68
CA LEU A 83 -1.74 -6.19 5.03
C LEU A 83 -2.61 -7.22 5.76
N GLN A 84 -3.52 -6.77 6.62
CA GLN A 84 -4.51 -7.64 7.27
C GLN A 84 -5.42 -8.33 6.27
N SER A 85 -5.82 -7.66 5.18
CA SER A 85 -6.62 -8.29 4.13
C SER A 85 -5.87 -9.40 3.38
N TRP A 86 -4.55 -9.50 3.55
CA TRP A 86 -3.73 -10.61 3.05
C TRP A 86 -3.22 -11.55 4.15
N GLY A 87 -3.75 -11.43 5.36
CA GLY A 87 -3.39 -12.30 6.49
C GLY A 87 -2.06 -11.94 7.16
N TRP A 88 -1.55 -10.72 6.97
CA TRP A 88 -0.33 -10.23 7.65
C TRP A 88 -0.65 -9.14 8.67
N ASP A 89 -0.08 -9.27 9.86
CA ASP A 89 -0.16 -8.24 10.88
C ASP A 89 1.05 -7.30 10.79
N LEU A 90 0.78 -6.04 10.40
CA LEU A 90 1.82 -5.04 10.15
C LEU A 90 2.67 -4.78 11.41
N ASP A 91 2.04 -4.68 12.58
CA ASP A 91 2.70 -4.23 13.81
C ASP A 91 3.54 -5.35 14.45
N SER A 92 3.03 -6.58 14.43
CA SER A 92 3.71 -7.77 14.96
C SER A 92 4.59 -8.51 13.95
N ARG A 93 4.58 -8.09 12.67
CA ARG A 93 5.44 -8.60 11.59
C ARG A 93 5.34 -10.12 11.43
N ARG A 94 4.12 -10.62 11.41
CA ARG A 94 3.85 -12.06 11.24
C ARG A 94 2.53 -12.30 10.53
N PHE A 95 2.37 -13.52 10.03
CA PHE A 95 1.07 -13.99 9.60
C PHE A 95 0.08 -14.02 10.78
N ILE A 96 -1.17 -13.72 10.49
CA ILE A 96 -2.28 -13.81 11.43
C ILE A 96 -2.66 -15.28 11.57
N ASP A 97 -2.75 -15.78 12.80
CA ASP A 97 -2.97 -17.21 13.07
C ASP A 97 -4.34 -17.72 12.63
N VAL A 98 -5.37 -16.88 12.74
CA VAL A 98 -6.76 -17.19 12.37
C VAL A 98 -7.27 -16.08 11.47
N VAL A 99 -7.56 -16.42 10.22
CA VAL A 99 -7.98 -15.50 9.17
C VAL A 99 -9.30 -15.94 8.56
N ASP A 100 -10.07 -14.99 8.04
CA ASP A 100 -11.22 -15.29 7.19
C ASP A 100 -10.75 -15.88 5.84
N ALA A 101 -11.67 -16.54 5.12
CA ALA A 101 -11.34 -17.25 3.89
C ALA A 101 -10.75 -16.34 2.78
N ASP A 102 -11.12 -15.06 2.78
CA ASP A 102 -10.68 -14.03 1.83
C ASP A 102 -9.51 -13.16 2.35
N GLN A 103 -9.04 -13.39 3.59
CA GLN A 103 -7.82 -12.78 4.13
C GLN A 103 -6.56 -13.53 3.69
N VAL A 104 -6.35 -13.59 2.39
CA VAL A 104 -5.27 -14.36 1.75
C VAL A 104 -4.61 -13.52 0.66
N TRP A 105 -3.34 -13.79 0.37
CA TRP A 105 -2.63 -13.18 -0.75
C TRP A 105 -3.43 -13.32 -2.06
N GLN A 106 -3.63 -12.21 -2.76
CA GLN A 106 -4.47 -12.11 -3.97
C GLN A 106 -3.66 -11.94 -5.26
N ASP A 107 -2.37 -12.25 -5.25
CA ASP A 107 -1.51 -12.16 -6.45
C ASP A 107 -1.42 -10.74 -7.05
N TRP A 108 -1.29 -9.73 -6.17
CA TRP A 108 -1.11 -8.33 -6.56
C TRP A 108 0.28 -7.77 -6.18
N PRO A 109 1.39 -8.28 -6.76
CA PRO A 109 2.74 -7.84 -6.42
C PRO A 109 3.01 -6.35 -6.69
N ILE A 110 2.39 -5.78 -7.73
CA ILE A 110 2.38 -4.32 -8.00
C ILE A 110 1.83 -3.51 -6.82
N ARG A 111 0.78 -3.97 -6.16
CA ARG A 111 0.13 -3.26 -5.05
C ARG A 111 1.01 -3.31 -3.81
N LEU A 112 1.58 -4.48 -3.53
CA LEU A 112 2.53 -4.67 -2.44
C LEU A 112 3.76 -3.77 -2.63
N GLU A 113 4.35 -3.74 -3.83
CA GLU A 113 5.49 -2.88 -4.13
C GLU A 113 5.14 -1.38 -3.98
N LYS A 114 3.99 -0.93 -4.48
CA LYS A 114 3.56 0.46 -4.27
C LYS A 114 3.41 0.82 -2.80
N CYS A 115 2.81 -0.05 -2.00
CA CYS A 115 2.73 0.12 -0.55
C CYS A 115 4.13 0.27 0.06
N GLY A 116 5.05 -0.65 -0.25
CA GLY A 116 6.43 -0.60 0.23
C GLY A 116 7.18 0.66 -0.21
N ARG A 117 7.12 1.02 -1.50
CA ARG A 117 7.77 2.22 -2.05
C ARG A 117 7.22 3.49 -1.43
N SER A 118 5.90 3.56 -1.25
CA SER A 118 5.25 4.67 -0.59
C SER A 118 5.75 4.79 0.85
N LEU A 119 5.80 3.70 1.62
CA LEU A 119 6.30 3.74 3.00
C LEU A 119 7.75 4.21 3.07
N TRP A 120 8.58 3.78 2.10
CA TRP A 120 9.96 4.24 1.96
C TRP A 120 10.04 5.74 1.63
N LEU A 121 9.16 6.23 0.77
CA LEU A 121 9.10 7.63 0.33
C LEU A 121 8.65 8.58 1.45
N PHE A 122 7.69 8.15 2.29
CA PHE A 122 7.19 8.90 3.45
C PHE A 122 8.01 8.67 4.73
N ASP A 123 9.19 8.07 4.62
CA ASP A 123 10.11 7.77 5.74
C ASP A 123 9.50 6.89 6.87
N GLN A 124 8.49 6.09 6.55
CA GLN A 124 7.83 5.16 7.48
C GLN A 124 8.59 3.83 7.56
N ARG A 125 9.85 3.90 8.01
CA ARG A 125 10.82 2.79 7.92
C ARG A 125 10.39 1.51 8.64
N ASP A 126 9.77 1.62 9.82
CA ASP A 126 9.35 0.43 10.59
C ASP A 126 8.22 -0.32 9.90
N ALA A 127 7.22 0.40 9.39
CA ALA A 127 6.15 -0.17 8.58
C ALA A 127 6.71 -0.75 7.28
N TYR A 128 7.65 -0.06 6.62
CA TYR A 128 8.35 -0.60 5.44
C TYR A 128 9.04 -1.94 5.73
N ARG A 129 9.79 -2.05 6.85
CA ARG A 129 10.44 -3.30 7.24
C ARG A 129 9.44 -4.44 7.41
N SER A 130 8.25 -4.17 7.95
CA SER A 130 7.17 -5.17 8.05
C SER A 130 6.64 -5.62 6.68
N VAL A 131 6.36 -4.67 5.78
CA VAL A 131 5.91 -4.98 4.42
C VAL A 131 6.98 -5.76 3.64
N ARG A 132 8.26 -5.42 3.86
CA ARG A 132 9.40 -6.14 3.29
C ARG A 132 9.46 -7.58 3.80
N ASP A 133 9.34 -7.81 5.11
CA ASP A 133 9.32 -9.16 5.67
C ASP A 133 8.19 -10.00 5.05
N TYR A 134 7.00 -9.42 4.91
CA TYR A 134 5.88 -10.08 4.25
C TYR A 134 6.21 -10.48 2.81
N ALA A 135 6.77 -9.54 2.01
CA ALA A 135 7.18 -9.82 0.64
C ALA A 135 8.24 -10.93 0.57
N LEU A 136 9.23 -10.91 1.48
CA LEU A 136 10.27 -11.94 1.56
C LEU A 136 9.69 -13.31 1.96
N ALA A 137 8.73 -13.34 2.88
CA ALA A 137 8.04 -14.57 3.28
C ALA A 137 7.26 -15.19 2.11
N LEU A 138 6.50 -14.38 1.38
CA LEU A 138 5.79 -14.83 0.17
C LEU A 138 6.76 -15.42 -0.87
N MET A 139 7.89 -14.75 -1.13
CA MET A 139 8.90 -15.26 -2.07
C MET A 139 9.58 -16.56 -1.58
N ALA A 140 9.80 -16.70 -0.27
CA ALA A 140 10.33 -17.93 0.31
C ALA A 140 9.37 -19.11 0.14
N ASP A 141 8.06 -18.85 0.15
CA ASP A 141 7.00 -19.81 -0.17
C ASP A 141 6.79 -20.04 -1.68
N GLY A 142 7.63 -19.45 -2.53
CA GLY A 142 7.62 -19.65 -3.98
C GLY A 142 6.65 -18.77 -4.74
N VAL A 143 6.05 -17.75 -4.10
CA VAL A 143 5.20 -16.77 -4.79
C VAL A 143 6.04 -15.94 -5.76
N SER A 144 5.58 -15.83 -7.01
CA SER A 144 6.18 -14.94 -8.00
C SER A 144 5.82 -13.49 -7.71
N MET A 145 6.81 -12.59 -7.75
CA MET A 145 6.58 -11.14 -7.65
C MET A 145 6.54 -10.45 -9.02
N SER A 146 6.43 -11.23 -10.10
CA SER A 146 6.35 -10.71 -11.47
C SER A 146 5.03 -9.99 -11.71
N TYR A 147 5.09 -8.82 -12.34
CA TYR A 147 3.92 -8.10 -12.83
C TYR A 147 4.22 -7.49 -14.19
N HIS A 148 3.54 -7.97 -15.24
CA HIS A 148 3.95 -7.70 -16.62
C HIS A 148 5.43 -8.07 -16.84
N ASP A 149 6.23 -7.16 -17.41
CA ASP A 149 7.64 -7.40 -17.77
C ASP A 149 8.63 -7.02 -16.66
N ARG A 150 8.19 -6.90 -15.40
CA ARG A 150 9.05 -6.49 -14.27
C ARG A 150 8.88 -7.38 -13.03
N ASP A 151 9.96 -7.55 -12.27
CA ASP A 151 9.94 -8.18 -10.95
C ASP A 151 9.73 -7.09 -9.88
N CYS A 152 8.58 -7.13 -9.20
CA CYS A 152 8.26 -6.20 -8.11
C CYS A 152 9.04 -6.52 -6.82
N GLY A 153 9.60 -7.72 -6.73
CA GLY A 153 10.37 -8.22 -5.59
C GLY A 153 11.73 -7.54 -5.45
N ASP A 154 12.31 -7.04 -6.54
CA ASP A 154 13.64 -6.40 -6.55
C ASP A 154 13.71 -5.23 -5.56
N PHE A 155 12.65 -4.42 -5.50
CA PHE A 155 12.57 -3.31 -4.55
C PHE A 155 12.79 -3.77 -3.10
N PHE A 156 12.18 -4.89 -2.70
CA PHE A 156 12.28 -5.44 -1.34
C PHE A 156 13.63 -6.12 -1.07
N ARG A 157 14.27 -6.68 -2.10
CA ARG A 157 15.60 -7.30 -1.97
C ARG A 157 16.70 -6.25 -1.81
N GLU A 158 16.56 -5.10 -2.48
CA GLU A 158 17.60 -4.09 -2.60
C GLU A 158 17.56 -3.01 -1.51
N HIS A 159 16.40 -2.74 -0.91
CA HIS A 159 16.22 -1.68 0.08
C HIS A 159 16.04 -2.27 1.51
N TYR A 160 16.76 -1.71 2.50
CA TYR A 160 16.91 -2.25 3.87
C TYR A 160 16.78 -1.20 4.97
#